data_AF-A0A812LPI8-F1
#
_entry.id   AF-A0A812LPI8-F1
#
_cell.length_a   1.000
_cell.length_b   1.000
_cell.length_c   1.000
_cell.angle_alpha   90.00
_cell.angle_beta   90.00
_cell.angle_gamma   90.00
#
_symmetry.space_group_name_H-M   'P 1'
#
loop_
_entity.id
_entity.type
_entity.pdbx_description
1 polymer ?
#
loop_
_entity_poly.entity_id
_entity_poly.type
_entity_poly.pdbx_seq_one_letter_code
_entity_poly.pdbx_strand_id
1 'polypeptide(L)'
;MAKLSEDERQMVRELGWPVELLEDPQKQPRLVHSPEEFARALLLEDHLEDVVILQDGLKRAGLAESEALPPWLSKALDDAEGSVLQCLRQLEPAELAAHKAALEFPDDRGVQREALPRPYPFCLWDDTGATKLPESSALPEAWRDLSQRLVAAEALKAKGELDESHLYVCELRRLRERAANEAAAGYGCTEPTKSLCQRHARDWFGELSRWTLYWNCYDDGIFIGGRGSGKGLHVDQVLWSNIGKQWRGYKLMVTWPAGHLTAVCSKVHVCMRHHFTSREHREPASDVISRCPQRE
;
A
#
# COMPACT_ATOMS: atom_id res chain seq x y z
N MET A 1 -0.29 -0.19 25.35
CA MET A 1 -0.39 -1.28 24.35
C MET A 1 -1.81 -1.34 23.85
N ALA A 2 -1.99 -1.32 22.53
CA ALA A 2 -3.30 -1.45 21.93
C ALA A 2 -3.77 -2.89 22.14
N LYS A 3 -4.79 -3.09 22.98
CA LYS A 3 -5.53 -4.34 22.98
C LYS A 3 -6.61 -4.21 21.93
N LEU A 4 -6.72 -5.21 21.06
CA LEU A 4 -7.79 -5.27 20.09
C LEU A 4 -9.13 -5.42 20.84
N SER A 5 -10.14 -4.70 20.38
CA SER A 5 -11.53 -4.94 20.76
C SER A 5 -11.98 -6.34 20.30
N GLU A 6 -13.09 -6.86 20.85
CA GLU A 6 -13.55 -8.19 20.45
C GLU A 6 -13.98 -8.23 18.97
N ASP A 7 -14.52 -7.13 18.44
CA ASP A 7 -14.86 -6.99 17.02
C ASP A 7 -13.60 -7.04 16.13
N GLU A 8 -12.52 -6.36 16.53
CA GLU A 8 -11.23 -6.42 15.83
C GLU A 8 -10.60 -7.82 15.91
N ARG A 9 -10.68 -8.49 17.08
CA ARG A 9 -10.21 -9.87 17.23
C ARG A 9 -10.99 -10.82 16.32
N GLN A 10 -12.31 -10.69 16.27
CA GLN A 10 -13.14 -11.49 15.39
C GLN A 10 -12.78 -11.25 13.92
N MET A 11 -12.56 -9.99 13.51
CA MET A 11 -12.10 -9.64 12.17
C MET A 11 -10.77 -10.32 11.81
N VAL A 12 -9.80 -10.30 12.74
CA VAL A 12 -8.48 -10.93 12.57
C VAL A 12 -8.60 -12.44 12.45
N ARG A 13 -9.42 -13.09 13.28
CA ARG A 13 -9.67 -14.53 13.23
C ARG A 13 -10.31 -14.96 11.91
N GLU A 14 -11.27 -14.18 11.40
CA GLU A 14 -11.92 -14.44 10.11
C GLU A 14 -10.96 -14.33 8.93
N LEU A 15 -9.93 -13.49 9.05
CA LEU A 15 -8.84 -13.38 8.07
C LEU A 15 -7.74 -14.44 8.26
N GLY A 16 -7.87 -15.32 9.25
CA GLY A 16 -6.93 -16.41 9.52
C GLY A 16 -5.63 -15.99 10.21
N TRP A 17 -5.56 -14.78 10.77
CA TRP A 17 -4.37 -14.31 11.48
C TRP A 17 -4.39 -14.69 12.97
N PRO A 18 -3.23 -15.06 13.55
CA PRO A 18 -3.12 -15.34 14.99
C PRO A 18 -3.28 -14.06 15.80
N VAL A 19 -4.34 -13.96 16.60
CA VAL A 19 -4.65 -12.78 17.44
C VAL A 19 -3.55 -12.54 18.47
N GLU A 20 -3.05 -13.61 19.07
CA GLU A 20 -1.98 -13.59 20.06
C GLU A 20 -0.69 -12.96 19.54
N LEU A 21 -0.43 -13.05 18.23
CA LEU A 21 0.71 -12.41 17.60
C LEU A 21 0.52 -10.89 17.51
N LEU A 22 -0.70 -10.45 17.22
CA LEU A 22 -1.06 -9.03 17.12
C LEU A 22 -1.26 -8.38 18.48
N GLU A 23 -1.42 -9.15 19.55
CA GLU A 23 -1.50 -8.64 20.92
C GLU A 23 -0.17 -8.76 21.67
N ASP A 24 0.85 -9.38 21.05
CA ASP A 24 2.18 -9.54 21.62
C ASP A 24 2.82 -8.15 21.87
N PRO A 25 3.08 -7.80 23.13
CA PRO A 25 3.78 -6.58 23.53
C PRO A 25 5.07 -6.29 22.76
N GLN A 26 5.84 -7.33 22.43
CA GLN A 26 7.15 -7.21 21.80
C GLN A 26 7.08 -6.98 20.29
N LYS A 27 5.89 -7.14 19.70
CA LYS A 27 5.66 -7.00 18.25
C LYS A 27 4.79 -5.80 17.90
N GLN A 28 4.46 -4.96 18.89
CA GLN A 28 3.69 -3.75 18.68
C GLN A 28 4.53 -2.66 18.03
N PRO A 29 3.92 -1.81 17.18
CA PRO A 29 4.56 -0.58 16.74
C PRO A 29 4.79 0.36 17.92
N ARG A 30 5.78 1.24 17.79
CA ARG A 30 6.00 2.32 18.76
C ARG A 30 4.93 3.39 18.56
N LEU A 31 4.09 3.57 19.57
CA LEU A 31 3.08 4.64 19.58
C LEU A 31 3.70 5.92 20.11
N VAL A 32 3.53 7.01 19.37
CA VAL A 32 3.84 8.36 19.79
C VAL A 32 2.56 9.18 19.82
N HIS A 33 2.50 10.17 20.71
CA HIS A 33 1.24 10.89 21.00
C HIS A 33 1.29 12.37 20.66
N SER A 34 2.44 12.89 20.21
CA SER A 34 2.60 14.29 19.83
C SER A 34 3.22 14.44 18.43
N PRO A 35 2.81 15.47 17.65
CA PRO A 35 3.47 15.86 16.42
C PRO A 35 4.99 16.03 16.54
N GLU A 36 5.46 16.60 17.66
CA GLU A 36 6.86 16.88 17.92
C GLU A 36 7.67 15.59 18.11
N GLU A 37 7.12 14.63 18.86
CA GLU A 37 7.72 13.31 19.05
C GLU A 37 7.80 12.55 17.71
N PHE A 38 6.73 12.60 16.93
CA PHE A 38 6.71 11.99 15.60
C PHE A 38 7.70 12.65 14.63
N ALA A 39 7.82 13.99 14.67
CA ALA A 39 8.80 14.73 13.88
C ALA A 39 10.23 14.35 14.26
N ARG A 40 10.53 14.25 15.55
CA ARG A 40 11.84 13.81 16.06
C ARG A 40 12.16 12.40 15.58
N ALA A 41 11.22 11.46 15.71
CA ALA A 41 11.40 10.09 15.27
C ALA A 41 11.69 10.01 13.77
N LEU A 42 10.89 10.71 12.97
CA LEU A 42 11.03 10.73 11.51
C LEU A 42 12.35 11.35 11.03
N LEU A 43 12.76 12.47 11.63
CA LEU A 43 13.86 13.28 11.11
C LEU A 43 15.23 12.94 11.72
N LEU A 44 15.26 12.34 12.91
CA LEU A 44 16.50 12.21 13.70
C LEU A 44 16.79 10.79 14.21
N GLU A 45 15.82 9.87 14.19
CA GLU A 45 15.99 8.51 14.74
C GLU A 45 16.18 7.46 13.63
N ASP A 46 16.91 6.38 13.94
CA ASP A 46 16.95 5.18 13.11
C ASP A 46 15.68 4.35 13.33
N HIS A 47 15.03 3.96 12.23
CA HIS A 47 13.80 3.18 12.24
C HIS A 47 13.79 2.17 11.09
N LEU A 48 14.96 1.67 10.65
CA LEU A 48 15.07 0.65 9.60
C LEU A 48 14.21 -0.59 9.88
N GLU A 49 14.05 -0.96 11.16
CA GLU A 49 13.26 -2.11 11.62
C GLU A 49 12.14 -1.70 12.58
N ASP A 50 11.79 -0.40 12.64
CA ASP A 50 10.77 0.15 13.55
C ASP A 50 9.56 0.69 12.76
N VAL A 51 8.39 0.62 13.37
CA VAL A 51 7.16 1.24 12.86
C VAL A 51 6.67 2.21 13.93
N VAL A 52 6.75 3.50 13.61
CA VAL A 52 6.30 4.57 14.50
C VAL A 52 4.92 5.04 14.06
N ILE A 53 3.96 5.05 14.98
CA ILE A 53 2.58 5.48 14.71
C ILE A 53 2.26 6.70 15.57
N LEU A 54 1.99 7.83 14.92
CA LEU A 54 1.30 8.94 15.57
C LEU A 54 -0.18 8.62 15.71
N GLN A 55 -0.62 8.33 16.93
CA GLN A 55 -2.02 8.04 17.21
C GLN A 55 -2.90 9.25 16.89
N ASP A 56 -4.01 9.05 16.18
CA ASP A 56 -4.87 10.11 15.63
C ASP A 56 -4.10 11.10 14.73
N GLY A 57 -3.06 10.63 14.05
CA GLY A 57 -2.09 11.47 13.35
C GLY A 57 -2.70 12.43 12.33
N LEU A 58 -3.71 12.00 11.55
CA LEU A 58 -4.38 12.90 10.59
C LEU A 58 -5.07 14.07 11.28
N LYS A 59 -5.76 13.82 12.40
CA LYS A 59 -6.41 14.86 13.19
C LYS A 59 -5.38 15.81 13.80
N ARG A 60 -4.30 15.25 14.38
CA ARG A 60 -3.21 16.04 14.99
C ARG A 60 -2.41 16.84 13.98
N ALA A 61 -2.31 16.34 12.75
CA ALA A 61 -1.65 17.01 11.64
C ALA A 61 -2.54 18.06 10.94
N GLY A 62 -3.83 18.12 11.29
CA GLY A 62 -4.79 18.92 10.54
C GLY A 62 -4.81 18.53 9.06
N LEU A 63 -4.75 17.22 8.78
CA LEU A 63 -4.79 16.63 7.44
C LEU A 63 -6.11 15.85 7.30
N ALA A 64 -7.23 16.56 7.43
CA ALA A 64 -8.54 15.97 7.24
C ALA A 64 -8.65 15.39 5.83
N GLU A 65 -9.44 14.31 5.67
CA GLU A 65 -9.58 13.65 4.37
C GLU A 65 -10.04 14.62 3.28
N SER A 66 -11.01 15.49 3.59
CA SER A 66 -11.54 16.51 2.67
C SER A 66 -10.52 17.56 2.23
N GLU A 67 -9.42 17.72 2.98
CA GLU A 67 -8.33 18.65 2.66
C GLU A 67 -7.15 17.96 1.98
N ALA A 68 -7.10 16.63 2.05
CA ALA A 68 -6.00 15.83 1.54
C ALA A 68 -6.37 15.10 0.25
N LEU A 69 -7.62 14.64 0.10
CA LEU A 69 -8.08 13.85 -1.04
C LEU A 69 -8.99 14.64 -1.98
N PRO A 70 -9.02 14.31 -3.28
CA PRO A 70 -9.98 14.91 -4.21
C PRO A 70 -11.43 14.54 -3.84
N PRO A 71 -12.40 15.47 -3.91
CA PRO A 71 -13.80 15.19 -3.55
C PRO A 71 -14.44 14.05 -4.34
N TRP A 72 -14.09 13.89 -5.63
CA TRP A 72 -14.59 12.81 -6.47
C TRP A 72 -14.17 11.43 -5.94
N LEU A 73 -12.98 11.32 -5.35
CA LEU A 73 -12.48 10.07 -4.82
C LEU A 73 -13.18 9.72 -3.51
N SER A 74 -13.35 10.68 -2.61
CA SER A 74 -14.11 10.48 -1.37
C SER A 74 -15.55 10.06 -1.67
N LYS A 75 -16.22 10.71 -2.65
CA LYS A 75 -17.55 10.31 -3.10
C LYS A 75 -17.58 8.87 -3.62
N ALA A 76 -16.63 8.50 -4.49
CA ALA A 76 -16.55 7.15 -5.03
C ALA A 76 -16.30 6.08 -3.95
N LEU A 77 -15.60 6.43 -2.87
CA LEU A 77 -15.42 5.56 -1.71
C LEU A 77 -16.68 5.45 -0.85
N ASP A 78 -17.43 6.54 -0.69
CA ASP A 78 -18.70 6.56 0.07
C ASP A 78 -19.79 5.74 -0.63
N ASP A 79 -19.85 5.82 -1.96
CA ASP A 79 -20.85 5.12 -2.78
C ASP A 79 -20.50 3.65 -3.06
N ALA A 80 -19.30 3.19 -2.67
CA ALA A 80 -18.88 1.81 -2.87
C ALA A 80 -19.40 0.90 -1.75
N GLU A 81 -20.14 -0.16 -2.10
CA GLU A 81 -20.68 -1.15 -1.17
C GLU A 81 -19.62 -2.20 -0.72
N GLY A 82 -18.38 -1.75 -0.51
CA GLY A 82 -17.33 -2.55 0.12
C GLY A 82 -16.37 -3.28 -0.83
N SER A 83 -16.44 -3.09 -2.15
CA SER A 83 -15.42 -3.60 -3.09
C SER A 83 -14.68 -2.50 -3.83
N VAL A 84 -13.39 -2.74 -4.10
CA VAL A 84 -12.55 -1.85 -4.93
C VAL A 84 -13.14 -1.72 -6.33
N LEU A 85 -13.65 -2.81 -6.90
CA LEU A 85 -14.20 -2.80 -8.24
C LEU A 85 -15.45 -1.90 -8.33
N GLN A 86 -16.30 -1.91 -7.29
CA GLN A 86 -17.43 -0.97 -7.19
C GLN A 86 -16.95 0.47 -7.08
N CYS A 87 -15.95 0.76 -6.24
CA CYS A 87 -15.37 2.10 -6.12
C CYS A 87 -14.87 2.62 -7.48
N LEU A 88 -14.13 1.79 -8.23
CA LEU A 88 -13.62 2.16 -9.55
C LEU A 88 -14.73 2.43 -10.58
N ARG A 89 -15.88 1.75 -10.47
CA ARG A 89 -17.05 1.98 -11.33
C ARG A 89 -17.77 3.30 -11.05
N GLN A 90 -17.57 3.89 -9.88
CA GLN A 90 -18.14 5.20 -9.54
C GLN A 90 -17.33 6.36 -10.13
N LEU A 91 -16.15 6.09 -10.69
CA LEU A 91 -15.30 7.11 -11.31
C LEU A 91 -15.82 7.46 -12.71
N GLU A 92 -15.85 8.76 -13.02
CA GLU A 92 -16.19 9.25 -14.34
C GLU A 92 -15.12 8.86 -15.36
N PRO A 93 -15.47 8.75 -16.66
CA PRO A 93 -14.51 8.44 -17.72
C PRO A 93 -13.30 9.37 -17.74
N ALA A 94 -13.50 10.65 -17.40
CA ALA A 94 -12.43 11.64 -17.31
C ALA A 94 -11.45 11.34 -16.16
N GLU A 95 -11.93 10.85 -15.02
CA GLU A 95 -11.05 10.43 -13.92
C GLU A 95 -10.32 9.14 -14.28
N LEU A 96 -10.99 8.15 -14.85
CA LEU A 96 -10.33 6.91 -15.27
C LEU A 96 -9.19 7.17 -16.27
N ALA A 97 -9.41 8.07 -17.23
CA ALA A 97 -8.41 8.44 -18.24
C ALA A 97 -7.27 9.33 -17.68
N ALA A 98 -7.53 10.11 -16.64
CA ALA A 98 -6.54 11.04 -16.07
C ALA A 98 -5.60 10.40 -15.04
N HIS A 99 -5.87 9.16 -14.60
CA HIS A 99 -5.17 8.52 -13.49
C HIS A 99 -4.61 7.16 -13.87
N LYS A 100 -3.60 6.72 -13.12
CA LYS A 100 -2.93 5.43 -13.23
C LYS A 100 -2.88 4.77 -11.86
N ALA A 101 -2.95 3.45 -11.82
CA ALA A 101 -2.71 2.62 -10.64
C ALA A 101 -2.37 1.21 -11.11
N ALA A 102 -1.72 0.39 -10.29
CA ALA A 102 -1.77 -1.06 -10.50
C ALA A 102 -3.03 -1.62 -9.82
N LEU A 103 -3.74 -2.51 -10.51
CA LEU A 103 -4.85 -3.26 -9.92
C LEU A 103 -4.35 -4.68 -9.66
N GLU A 104 -4.22 -5.03 -8.39
CA GLU A 104 -3.61 -6.28 -7.98
C GLU A 104 -4.57 -7.16 -7.20
N PHE A 105 -4.38 -8.47 -7.31
CA PHE A 105 -5.17 -9.48 -6.62
C PHE A 105 -4.34 -10.78 -6.48
N PRO A 106 -4.59 -11.59 -5.45
CA PRO A 106 -4.07 -12.95 -5.38
C PRO A 106 -4.81 -13.88 -6.35
N ASP A 107 -4.08 -14.66 -7.16
CA ASP A 107 -4.68 -15.77 -7.94
C ASP A 107 -5.15 -16.93 -7.04
N ASP A 108 -5.71 -17.98 -7.62
CA ASP A 108 -6.18 -19.20 -6.93
C ASP A 108 -5.10 -19.90 -6.09
N ARG A 109 -3.83 -19.72 -6.45
CA ARG A 109 -2.69 -20.21 -5.68
C ARG A 109 -2.29 -19.22 -4.59
N GLY A 110 -2.81 -18.00 -4.63
CA GLY A 110 -2.49 -16.85 -3.78
C GLY A 110 -1.53 -15.83 -4.40
N VAL A 111 -1.13 -15.94 -5.69
CA VAL A 111 0.02 -15.20 -6.27
C VAL A 111 -0.47 -13.80 -6.53
N GLN A 112 0.23 -12.79 -6.01
CA GLN A 112 -0.09 -11.42 -6.37
C GLN A 112 0.09 -11.24 -7.88
N ARG A 113 -1.01 -11.01 -8.59
CA ARG A 113 -1.08 -10.71 -10.03
C ARG A 113 -1.53 -9.28 -10.23
N GLU A 114 -1.13 -8.69 -11.35
CA GLU A 114 -1.77 -7.47 -11.87
C GLU A 114 -2.90 -7.87 -12.84
N ALA A 115 -4.06 -7.20 -12.76
CA ALA A 115 -5.19 -7.43 -13.66
C ALA A 115 -4.85 -7.19 -15.14
N LEU A 116 -4.00 -6.20 -15.39
CA LEU A 116 -3.39 -5.95 -16.69
C LEU A 116 -1.87 -5.85 -16.48
N PRO A 117 -1.13 -6.96 -16.57
CA PRO A 117 0.30 -6.94 -16.37
C PRO A 117 0.95 -6.12 -17.47
N ARG A 118 2.01 -5.38 -17.13
CA ARG A 118 2.80 -4.64 -18.11
C ARG A 118 3.40 -5.65 -19.11
N PRO A 119 3.31 -5.41 -20.42
CA PRO A 119 4.00 -6.27 -21.38
C PRO A 119 5.52 -6.11 -21.23
N TYR A 120 6.26 -7.18 -21.48
CA TYR A 120 7.72 -7.12 -21.61
C TYR A 120 8.12 -6.13 -22.73
N PRO A 121 9.21 -5.34 -22.59
CA PRO A 121 10.17 -5.25 -21.48
C PRO A 121 9.83 -4.21 -20.41
N PHE A 122 8.58 -3.77 -20.32
CA PHE A 122 8.17 -2.74 -19.35
C PHE A 122 7.94 -3.29 -17.93
N CYS A 123 8.12 -4.60 -17.75
CA CYS A 123 8.33 -5.26 -16.46
C CYS A 123 9.77 -5.05 -16.01
N LEU A 124 10.01 -4.19 -15.02
CA LEU A 124 11.34 -3.93 -14.47
C LEU A 124 11.92 -5.09 -13.63
N TRP A 125 11.24 -6.24 -13.55
CA TRP A 125 11.53 -7.29 -12.57
C TRP A 125 11.89 -8.67 -13.15
N ASP A 126 11.88 -8.85 -14.48
CA ASP A 126 12.27 -10.13 -15.10
C ASP A 126 13.68 -10.07 -15.68
N ASP A 127 14.62 -10.73 -14.98
CA ASP A 127 16.04 -10.94 -15.30
C ASP A 127 16.27 -11.90 -16.50
N THR A 128 15.47 -11.77 -17.55
CA THR A 128 15.55 -12.64 -18.75
C THR A 128 16.63 -12.22 -19.75
N GLY A 129 17.46 -11.22 -19.42
CA GLY A 129 18.65 -10.88 -20.20
C GLY A 129 18.40 -10.24 -21.57
N ALA A 130 17.21 -9.73 -21.89
CA ALA A 130 17.05 -8.97 -23.13
C ALA A 130 17.63 -7.55 -22.98
N THR A 131 18.64 -7.28 -23.80
CA THR A 131 19.49 -6.09 -23.76
C THR A 131 18.99 -4.93 -24.63
N LYS A 132 17.75 -4.98 -25.13
CA LYS A 132 17.18 -3.90 -25.95
C LYS A 132 15.70 -3.63 -25.63
N LEU A 133 15.45 -2.49 -25.00
CA LEU A 133 14.13 -1.85 -24.96
C LEU A 133 13.74 -1.46 -26.41
N PRO A 134 12.48 -1.65 -26.86
CA PRO A 134 12.03 -1.19 -28.16
C PRO A 134 12.17 0.32 -28.29
N GLU A 135 12.49 0.80 -29.50
CA GLU A 135 12.81 2.22 -29.80
C GLU A 135 11.67 3.19 -29.44
N SER A 136 10.42 2.72 -29.36
CA SER A 136 9.33 3.40 -28.66
C SER A 136 9.26 2.91 -27.20
N SER A 137 10.15 3.42 -26.36
CA SER A 137 10.29 3.09 -24.93
C SER A 137 9.11 3.54 -24.04
N ALA A 138 7.99 3.95 -24.64
CA ALA A 138 6.78 4.30 -23.94
C ALA A 138 5.72 3.21 -24.17
N LEU A 139 5.30 2.53 -23.10
CA LEU A 139 3.99 1.86 -23.07
C LEU A 139 2.95 2.81 -23.67
N PRO A 140 2.10 2.38 -24.62
CA PRO A 140 1.05 3.25 -25.16
C PRO A 140 0.26 3.83 -23.99
N GLU A 141 -0.09 5.11 -24.07
CA GLU A 141 -0.70 5.82 -22.95
C GLU A 141 -1.99 5.13 -22.45
N ALA A 142 -2.73 4.51 -23.37
CA ALA A 142 -3.90 3.66 -23.06
C ALA A 142 -3.58 2.51 -22.09
N TRP A 143 -2.37 1.95 -22.11
CA TRP A 143 -1.96 0.88 -21.16
C TRP A 143 -1.60 1.41 -19.77
N ARG A 144 -1.54 2.74 -19.60
CA ARG A 144 -1.17 3.39 -18.35
C ARG A 144 -2.38 3.86 -17.56
N ASP A 145 -3.47 4.18 -18.23
CA ASP A 145 -4.66 4.72 -17.57
C ASP A 145 -5.47 3.63 -16.84
N LEU A 146 -6.31 4.09 -15.92
CA LEU A 146 -7.08 3.24 -15.03
C LEU A 146 -8.24 2.55 -15.77
N SER A 147 -8.71 3.12 -16.87
CA SER A 147 -9.84 2.61 -17.66
C SER A 147 -9.54 1.23 -18.24
N GLN A 148 -8.38 1.05 -18.89
CA GLN A 148 -8.02 -0.27 -19.45
C GLN A 148 -7.79 -1.32 -18.35
N ARG A 149 -7.26 -0.90 -17.20
CA ARG A 149 -7.05 -1.80 -16.06
C ARG A 149 -8.37 -2.24 -15.43
N LEU A 150 -9.35 -1.34 -15.34
CA LEU A 150 -10.69 -1.65 -14.90
C LEU A 150 -11.33 -2.69 -15.84
N VAL A 151 -11.29 -2.46 -17.16
CA VAL A 151 -11.81 -3.43 -18.16
C VAL A 151 -11.16 -4.79 -18.02
N ALA A 152 -9.83 -4.84 -17.81
CA ALA A 152 -9.13 -6.10 -17.60
C ALA A 152 -9.55 -6.81 -16.30
N ALA A 153 -9.70 -6.07 -15.20
CA ALA A 153 -10.18 -6.62 -13.93
C ALA A 153 -11.61 -7.17 -14.05
N GLU A 154 -12.50 -6.47 -14.77
CA GLU A 154 -13.85 -6.96 -15.05
C GLU A 154 -13.86 -8.22 -15.90
N ALA A 155 -13.01 -8.29 -16.92
CA ALA A 155 -12.87 -9.48 -17.76
C ALA A 155 -12.36 -10.69 -16.95
N LEU A 156 -11.39 -10.50 -16.05
CA LEU A 156 -10.91 -11.55 -15.15
C LEU A 156 -12.00 -11.99 -14.16
N LYS A 157 -12.76 -11.05 -13.59
CA LYS A 157 -13.92 -11.36 -12.74
C LYS A 157 -14.96 -12.19 -13.51
N ALA A 158 -15.28 -11.80 -14.74
CA ALA A 158 -16.26 -12.51 -15.57
C ALA A 158 -15.84 -13.96 -15.91
N LYS A 159 -14.52 -14.23 -15.95
CA LYS A 159 -13.96 -15.58 -16.11
C LYS A 159 -13.85 -16.38 -14.81
N GLY A 160 -14.10 -15.75 -13.66
CA GLY A 160 -13.88 -16.37 -12.35
C GLY A 160 -12.40 -16.48 -11.96
N GLU A 161 -11.52 -15.73 -12.62
CA GLU A 161 -10.06 -15.73 -12.35
C GLU A 161 -9.66 -14.69 -11.29
N LEU A 162 -10.54 -13.73 -11.00
CA LEU A 162 -10.34 -12.66 -10.03
C LEU A 162 -11.51 -12.63 -9.05
N ASP A 163 -11.22 -12.73 -7.76
CA ASP A 163 -12.15 -12.44 -6.67
C ASP A 163 -12.09 -10.95 -6.33
N GLU A 164 -13.21 -10.24 -6.51
CA GLU A 164 -13.26 -8.79 -6.32
C GLU A 164 -13.04 -8.35 -4.86
N SER A 165 -13.28 -9.24 -3.89
CA SER A 165 -13.05 -8.96 -2.47
C SER A 165 -11.56 -8.79 -2.16
N HIS A 166 -10.70 -9.42 -2.96
CA HIS A 166 -9.26 -9.35 -2.83
C HIS A 166 -8.60 -8.33 -3.76
N LEU A 167 -9.37 -7.61 -4.58
CA LEU A 167 -8.84 -6.60 -5.47
C LEU A 167 -8.29 -5.40 -4.67
N TYR A 168 -7.12 -4.92 -5.09
CA TYR A 168 -6.36 -3.88 -4.43
C TYR A 168 -5.86 -2.85 -5.45
N VAL A 169 -6.05 -1.57 -5.16
CA VAL A 169 -5.48 -0.45 -5.93
C VAL A 169 -4.14 -0.06 -5.30
N CYS A 170 -3.07 -0.28 -6.05
CA CYS A 170 -1.73 0.14 -5.71
C CYS A 170 -1.43 1.50 -6.35
N GLU A 171 -1.05 2.46 -5.52
CA GLU A 171 -0.45 3.73 -5.96
C GLU A 171 -1.29 4.48 -7.01
N LEU A 172 -2.56 4.72 -6.71
CA LEU A 172 -3.42 5.59 -7.52
C LEU A 172 -2.83 7.01 -7.56
N ARG A 173 -2.53 7.46 -8.78
CA ARG A 173 -1.81 8.71 -9.10
C ARG A 173 -2.35 9.34 -10.37
N ARG A 174 -1.99 10.59 -10.64
CA ARG A 174 -2.23 11.21 -11.95
C ARG A 174 -1.34 10.55 -12.99
N LEU A 175 -1.90 10.38 -14.19
CA LEU A 175 -1.17 9.87 -15.34
C LEU A 175 -0.11 10.86 -15.82
N ARG A 176 -0.46 12.15 -15.81
CA ARG A 176 0.39 13.26 -16.24
C ARG A 176 0.63 14.22 -15.07
N GLU A 177 1.78 14.87 -15.10
CA GLU A 177 2.09 15.95 -14.17
C GLU A 177 1.08 17.07 -14.30
N ARG A 178 0.78 17.72 -13.17
CA ARG A 178 0.08 18.99 -13.13
C ARG A 178 0.84 19.95 -12.23
N ALA A 179 0.51 21.24 -12.34
CA ALA A 179 0.98 22.22 -11.36
C ALA A 179 0.71 21.70 -9.94
N ALA A 180 1.65 21.96 -9.04
CA ALA A 180 1.51 21.59 -7.64
C ALA A 180 0.23 22.19 -7.06
N ASN A 181 -0.31 21.55 -6.03
CA ASN A 181 -1.40 22.17 -5.28
C ASN A 181 -0.83 23.39 -4.55
N GLU A 182 -1.36 24.58 -4.83
CA GLU A 182 -0.94 25.84 -4.18
C GLU A 182 -1.23 25.88 -2.67
N ALA A 183 -1.82 24.80 -2.13
CA ALA A 183 -2.32 24.68 -0.78
C ALA A 183 -1.22 24.31 0.24
N ALA A 184 -0.24 25.18 0.45
CA ALA A 184 0.44 25.30 1.74
C ALA A 184 1.16 26.63 1.88
N ALA A 185 0.90 27.31 3.00
CA ALA A 185 1.41 28.63 3.40
C ALA A 185 2.94 28.81 3.25
N GLY A 186 3.42 29.11 2.05
CA GLY A 186 4.82 29.48 1.77
C GLY A 186 5.84 28.33 1.75
N TYR A 187 5.49 27.13 2.18
CA TYR A 187 6.38 25.96 2.24
C TYR A 187 5.93 24.78 1.36
N GLY A 188 4.84 24.96 0.61
CA GLY A 188 4.30 23.95 -0.29
C GLY A 188 5.27 23.51 -1.38
N CYS A 189 5.08 22.29 -1.87
CA CYS A 189 5.72 21.86 -3.10
C CYS A 189 5.23 22.79 -4.22
N THR A 190 6.14 23.50 -4.91
CA THR A 190 5.81 24.33 -6.09
C THR A 190 6.10 23.59 -7.40
N GLU A 191 6.72 22.42 -7.28
CA GLU A 191 7.12 21.60 -8.42
C GLU A 191 5.92 20.82 -8.97
N PRO A 192 5.80 20.67 -10.30
CA PRO A 192 4.77 19.85 -10.91
C PRO A 192 4.71 18.46 -10.27
N THR A 193 3.53 17.92 -10.05
CA THR A 193 3.32 16.66 -9.31
C THR A 193 2.35 15.73 -10.03
N LYS A 194 2.52 14.42 -9.80
CA LYS A 194 1.57 13.35 -10.15
C LYS A 194 0.74 12.88 -8.95
N SER A 195 1.03 13.41 -7.76
CA SER A 195 0.23 13.24 -6.55
C SER A 195 -1.25 13.52 -6.77
N LEU A 196 -2.09 12.73 -6.11
CA LEU A 196 -3.49 13.06 -5.87
C LEU A 196 -3.71 13.84 -4.55
N CYS A 197 -2.77 13.74 -3.61
CA CYS A 197 -2.86 14.42 -2.34
C CYS A 197 -2.77 15.95 -2.54
N GLN A 198 -3.76 16.66 -2.02
CA GLN A 198 -3.78 18.13 -1.99
C GLN A 198 -2.84 18.71 -0.94
N ARG A 199 -2.62 17.97 0.15
CA ARG A 199 -1.68 18.29 1.22
C ARG A 199 -0.83 17.07 1.56
N HIS A 200 0.48 17.28 1.66
CA HIS A 200 1.49 16.28 1.93
C HIS A 200 1.99 16.35 3.38
N ALA A 201 2.70 15.30 3.82
CA ALA A 201 3.33 15.29 5.14
C ALA A 201 4.32 16.46 5.31
N ARG A 202 5.08 16.80 4.25
CA ARG A 202 5.95 17.98 4.17
C ARG A 202 5.23 19.26 4.62
N ASP A 203 4.02 19.48 4.11
CA ASP A 203 3.25 20.70 4.36
C ASP A 203 2.84 20.84 5.83
N TRP A 204 2.63 19.71 6.50
CA TRP A 204 2.37 19.68 7.93
C TRP A 204 3.62 20.00 8.77
N PHE A 205 4.80 19.49 8.38
CA PHE A 205 6.04 19.77 9.10
C PHE A 205 6.57 21.20 8.90
N GLY A 206 6.12 21.91 7.85
CA GLY A 206 6.50 23.29 7.58
C GLY A 206 8.02 23.46 7.51
N GLU A 207 8.58 24.36 8.30
CA GLU A 207 10.03 24.60 8.38
C GLU A 207 10.84 23.38 8.82
N LEU A 208 10.27 22.45 9.60
CA LEU A 208 10.98 21.23 9.98
C LEU A 208 11.22 20.30 8.79
N SER A 209 10.44 20.45 7.72
CA SER A 209 10.55 19.61 6.53
C SER A 209 11.90 19.72 5.82
N ARG A 210 12.67 20.79 6.04
CA ARG A 210 14.02 20.99 5.48
C ARG A 210 15.09 20.05 6.06
N TRP A 211 14.77 19.32 7.13
CA TRP A 211 15.71 18.43 7.81
C TRP A 211 15.70 16.98 7.30
N THR A 212 14.85 16.65 6.32
CA THR A 212 14.98 15.40 5.56
C THR A 212 15.55 15.68 4.18
N LEU A 213 16.27 14.70 3.64
CA LEU A 213 16.89 14.77 2.32
C LEU A 213 15.85 14.75 1.19
N TYR A 214 14.69 14.14 1.43
CA TYR A 214 13.67 13.97 0.41
C TYR A 214 12.28 13.80 0.98
N TRP A 215 11.30 14.43 0.31
CA TRP A 215 9.88 14.15 0.49
C TRP A 215 9.32 13.66 -0.84
N ASN A 216 8.63 12.53 -0.85
CA ASN A 216 7.87 12.14 -2.03
C ASN A 216 6.57 12.98 -2.12
N CYS A 217 6.69 14.23 -2.56
CA CYS A 217 5.54 15.08 -2.90
C CYS A 217 5.19 15.01 -4.40
N TYR A 218 6.07 14.40 -5.20
CA TYR A 218 5.94 14.31 -6.65
C TYR A 218 5.08 13.13 -7.10
N ASP A 219 5.31 11.93 -6.56
CA ASP A 219 4.65 10.69 -7.00
C ASP A 219 4.21 9.88 -5.76
N ASP A 220 3.59 10.52 -4.75
CA ASP A 220 2.91 9.76 -3.69
C ASP A 220 1.63 9.12 -4.25
N GLY A 221 1.33 7.92 -3.78
CA GLY A 221 0.20 7.12 -4.29
C GLY A 221 -0.87 6.91 -3.23
N ILE A 222 -2.13 6.91 -3.67
CA ILE A 222 -3.25 6.48 -2.83
C ILE A 222 -3.43 4.97 -2.98
N PHE A 223 -3.63 4.27 -1.87
CA PHE A 223 -3.90 2.85 -1.85
C PHE A 223 -5.34 2.60 -1.42
N ILE A 224 -6.05 1.72 -2.13
CA ILE A 224 -7.45 1.40 -1.85
C ILE A 224 -7.59 -0.11 -1.81
N GLY A 225 -8.15 -0.64 -0.73
CA GLY A 225 -8.36 -2.07 -0.56
C GLY A 225 -9.74 -2.37 0.00
N GLY A 226 -10.32 -3.47 -0.45
CA GLY A 226 -11.47 -4.11 0.19
C GLY A 226 -11.05 -4.96 1.40
N ARG A 227 -12.04 -5.53 2.08
CA ARG A 227 -11.80 -6.43 3.22
C ARG A 227 -10.99 -7.66 2.79
N GLY A 228 -9.84 -7.90 3.43
CA GLY A 228 -8.99 -9.04 3.11
C GLY A 228 -8.18 -8.88 1.81
N SER A 229 -8.26 -7.73 1.16
CA SER A 229 -7.31 -7.35 0.09
C SER A 229 -6.02 -6.80 0.69
N GLY A 230 -4.95 -6.83 -0.10
CA GLY A 230 -3.69 -6.27 0.35
C GLY A 230 -2.58 -6.38 -0.69
N LYS A 231 -1.39 -6.00 -0.25
CA LYS A 231 -0.16 -6.06 -1.02
C LYS A 231 0.71 -7.18 -0.48
N GLY A 232 1.29 -7.97 -1.40
CA GLY A 232 2.28 -8.98 -1.05
C GLY A 232 3.55 -8.39 -0.41
N LEU A 233 4.40 -9.28 0.13
CA LEU A 233 5.68 -8.90 0.74
C LEU A 233 6.56 -8.16 -0.29
N HIS A 234 7.06 -6.98 0.10
CA HIS A 234 8.00 -6.20 -0.69
C HIS A 234 8.90 -5.38 0.23
N VAL A 235 9.95 -4.80 -0.35
CA VAL A 235 10.87 -3.87 0.32
C VAL A 235 10.94 -2.61 -0.52
N ASP A 236 10.70 -1.47 0.10
CA ASP A 236 10.89 -0.17 -0.54
C ASP A 236 12.35 0.25 -0.43
N GLN A 237 13.00 0.49 -1.56
CA GLN A 237 14.40 0.87 -1.62
C GLN A 237 14.56 2.39 -1.57
N VAL A 238 14.36 2.95 -0.38
CA VAL A 238 14.45 4.40 -0.14
C VAL A 238 15.52 4.72 0.90
N LEU A 239 16.19 5.86 0.74
CA LEU A 239 17.18 6.39 1.70
C LEU A 239 16.54 7.27 2.78
N TRP A 240 15.22 7.28 2.85
CA TRP A 240 14.39 8.09 3.76
C TRP A 240 13.23 7.24 4.28
N SER A 241 12.46 7.77 5.23
CA SER A 241 11.31 7.09 5.83
C SER A 241 10.08 7.12 4.93
N ASN A 242 9.45 5.96 4.71
CA ASN A 242 8.11 5.96 4.13
C ASN A 242 7.06 6.37 5.15
N ILE A 243 6.16 7.28 4.75
CA ILE A 243 5.10 7.82 5.61
C ILE A 243 3.76 7.40 5.03
N GLY A 244 3.07 6.52 5.76
CA GLY A 244 1.70 6.12 5.45
C GLY A 244 0.68 7.04 6.11
N LYS A 245 -0.40 7.36 5.38
CA LYS A 245 -1.59 8.05 5.89
C LYS A 245 -2.78 7.09 5.80
N GLN A 246 -3.42 6.79 6.92
CA GLN A 246 -4.61 5.93 6.96
C GLN A 246 -5.86 6.79 7.18
N TRP A 247 -6.63 7.06 6.13
CA TRP A 247 -7.82 7.90 6.19
C TRP A 247 -9.08 7.15 6.62
N ARG A 248 -9.27 5.92 6.13
CA ARG A 248 -10.49 5.12 6.37
C ARG A 248 -10.15 3.67 6.67
N GLY A 249 -10.94 3.03 7.53
CA GLY A 249 -10.83 1.60 7.82
C GLY A 249 -9.53 1.19 8.51
N TYR A 250 -9.23 -0.11 8.45
CA TYR A 250 -8.10 -0.74 9.15
C TYR A 250 -7.14 -1.37 8.14
N LYS A 251 -5.84 -1.28 8.43
CA LYS A 251 -4.78 -1.96 7.67
C LYS A 251 -3.95 -2.80 8.63
N LEU A 252 -3.88 -4.11 8.37
CA LEU A 252 -2.91 -4.97 9.02
C LEU A 252 -1.56 -4.76 8.33
N MET A 253 -0.56 -4.34 9.09
CA MET A 253 0.82 -4.17 8.61
C MET A 253 1.73 -5.11 9.39
N VAL A 254 2.55 -5.86 8.66
CA VAL A 254 3.55 -6.76 9.23
C VAL A 254 4.88 -6.42 8.60
N THR A 255 5.90 -6.25 9.44
CA THR A 255 7.28 -6.01 9.04
C THR A 255 8.15 -7.18 9.51
N TRP A 256 9.25 -7.40 8.80
CA TRP A 256 10.25 -8.39 9.17
C TRP A 256 11.62 -7.71 9.20
N PRO A 257 12.48 -8.01 10.17
CA PRO A 257 13.87 -7.55 10.18
C PRO A 257 14.57 -7.88 8.87
N ALA A 258 15.47 -7.00 8.45
CA ALA A 258 16.24 -7.22 7.23
C ALA A 258 17.22 -8.38 7.45
N GLY A 259 17.30 -9.32 6.49
CA GLY A 259 18.34 -10.35 6.50
C GLY A 259 17.89 -11.72 5.99
N HIS A 260 18.49 -12.78 6.53
CA HIS A 260 18.27 -14.15 6.06
C HIS A 260 16.78 -14.56 6.14
N LEU A 261 16.04 -14.08 7.13
CA LEU A 261 14.60 -14.31 7.25
C LEU A 261 13.80 -13.64 6.13
N THR A 262 14.14 -12.40 5.73
CA THR A 262 13.53 -11.78 4.55
C THR A 262 13.88 -12.57 3.30
N ALA A 263 15.14 -13.00 3.13
CA ALA A 263 15.55 -13.80 1.98
C ALA A 263 14.81 -15.16 1.92
N VAL A 264 14.54 -15.78 3.07
CA VAL A 264 13.74 -17.01 3.16
C VAL A 264 12.26 -16.70 2.95
N CYS A 265 11.65 -15.71 3.60
CA CYS A 265 10.24 -15.33 3.41
C CYS A 265 9.93 -14.87 1.98
N SER A 266 10.85 -14.16 1.32
CA SER A 266 10.75 -13.80 -0.10
C SER A 266 10.82 -15.02 -1.01
N LYS A 267 11.67 -16.00 -0.69
CA LYS A 267 11.73 -17.30 -1.38
C LYS A 267 10.54 -18.20 -1.02
N VAL A 268 9.99 -18.07 0.18
CA VAL A 268 8.89 -18.86 0.72
C VAL A 268 7.53 -18.25 0.31
N HIS A 269 7.46 -17.00 -0.13
CA HIS A 269 6.29 -16.51 -0.89
C HIS A 269 6.04 -17.36 -2.16
N VAL A 270 7.08 -18.06 -2.66
CA VAL A 270 7.02 -19.09 -3.71
C VAL A 270 6.72 -20.50 -3.15
N CYS A 271 7.05 -20.82 -1.89
CA CYS A 271 6.94 -22.18 -1.31
C CYS A 271 5.90 -22.42 -0.19
N MET A 272 5.44 -21.42 0.57
CA MET A 272 4.46 -21.57 1.67
C MET A 272 3.08 -22.04 1.20
N ARG A 273 2.86 -22.14 -0.12
CA ARG A 273 1.63 -22.64 -0.74
C ARG A 273 1.54 -24.15 -0.87
N HIS A 274 2.65 -24.87 -0.72
CA HIS A 274 2.61 -26.33 -0.76
C HIS A 274 2.11 -26.96 0.55
N HIS A 275 1.93 -26.19 1.63
CA HIS A 275 1.44 -26.73 2.91
C HIS A 275 0.06 -26.23 3.35
N PHE A 276 -0.46 -25.13 2.79
CA PHE A 276 -1.82 -24.67 3.11
C PHE A 276 -2.92 -25.19 2.18
N THR A 277 -2.57 -25.87 1.08
CA THR A 277 -3.54 -26.30 0.05
C THR A 277 -3.79 -27.82 -0.01
N SER A 278 -3.03 -28.65 0.71
CA SER A 278 -3.38 -30.06 0.87
C SER A 278 -4.34 -30.21 2.05
N ARG A 279 -5.56 -30.70 1.80
CA ARG A 279 -6.59 -30.93 2.84
C ARG A 279 -6.19 -31.96 3.89
N GLU A 280 -5.02 -32.59 3.80
CA GLU A 280 -4.68 -33.73 4.64
C GLU A 280 -3.73 -33.42 5.80
N HIS A 281 -2.85 -32.42 5.77
CA HIS A 281 -1.99 -32.08 6.93
C HIS A 281 -1.95 -30.57 7.18
N ARG A 282 -2.85 -30.06 8.03
CA ARG A 282 -2.76 -28.70 8.59
C ARG A 282 -1.78 -28.71 9.77
N GLU A 283 -0.54 -28.29 9.57
CA GLU A 283 0.23 -27.75 10.71
C GLU A 283 -0.31 -26.33 11.00
N PRO A 284 -0.67 -26.00 12.24
CA PRO A 284 -1.13 -24.66 12.59
C PRO A 284 -0.02 -23.63 12.39
N ALA A 285 -0.38 -22.40 12.00
CA ALA A 285 0.59 -21.31 11.76
C ALA A 285 1.51 -21.02 12.96
N SER A 286 1.06 -21.37 14.18
CA SER A 286 1.86 -21.33 15.40
C SER A 286 3.11 -22.22 15.35
N ASP A 287 3.07 -23.34 14.63
CA ASP A 287 4.16 -24.33 14.58
C ASP A 287 5.26 -23.98 13.58
N VAL A 288 4.91 -23.21 12.54
CA VAL A 288 5.91 -22.66 11.60
C VAL A 288 6.65 -21.49 12.24
N ILE A 289 5.96 -20.70 13.07
CA ILE A 289 6.53 -19.56 13.79
C ILE A 289 7.37 -20.02 14.99
N SER A 290 6.98 -21.08 15.69
CA SER A 290 7.72 -21.61 16.86
C SER A 290 9.04 -22.31 16.51
N ARG A 291 9.23 -22.73 15.25
CA ARG A 291 10.49 -23.28 14.73
C ARG A 291 11.46 -22.22 14.22
N CYS A 292 11.12 -20.93 14.28
CA CYS A 292 12.13 -19.88 14.15
C CYS A 292 13.12 -20.00 15.31
N PRO A 293 14.44 -20.04 15.07
CA PRO A 293 15.40 -20.03 16.15
C PRO A 293 15.20 -18.76 16.96
N GLN A 294 14.73 -18.91 18.19
CA GLN A 294 14.79 -17.83 19.18
C GLN A 294 16.28 -17.50 19.34
N ARG A 295 16.66 -16.25 19.07
CA ARG A 295 18.03 -15.81 19.28
C ARG A 295 18.33 -15.82 20.78
N GLU A 296 19.47 -16.42 21.13
CA GLU A 296 20.31 -16.01 22.27
C GLU A 296 20.84 -14.58 22.07
#